data_AF-A0A8H3A382-F1
#
_entry.id   AF-A0A8H3A382-F1
#
_cell.length_a   1.000
_cell.length_b   1.000
_cell.length_c   1.000
_cell.angle_alpha   90.00
_cell.angle_beta   90.00
_cell.angle_gamma   90.00
#
_symmetry.space_group_name_H-M   'P 1'
#
loop_
_entity.id
_entity.type
_entity.pdbx_description
1 polymer ?
#
loop_
_entity_poly.entity_id
_entity_poly.type
_entity_poly.pdbx_seq_one_letter_code
_entity_poly.pdbx_strand_id
1 'polypeptide(L)'
;MQTAKRPELPKGQVRWINIAGVSWDVVKQLAIRFKLHPLSVEDVMTDTHDKSFKIDYYQQHLFAQLTSFTIPHEGTRDIKKVAKKVRENSSSGHYYPTGRSRQHHSQRRPPNTVLPTIQTPDADIILQAPMEPARSLRSRSSTLSELGKATLSVVQPTFTAGAKLTMVEDAVQTLKLQSGTLDVDTARLFVFLLKDGTLITIHQSATLYGTELTQQLKGPCLMRAVADPSMLFHGHLDLIGDHLLTIADEYQLMILELERSILLKPTLVAVQSLHLILGDIRLLHMAIKPLQRIIYRLRRYDRDRYKAVASAADNTTTGFMCEETIIYLSDILDHVRFIMLSLDSQMAITKELIDYTFNMTSYDSRDVMRILLIVTVIFLPLMFIAQYFGMNFEPMPSVNNYSEALYWKVASPVLFVLLLGALRHRICNFFFEDD
;
A
#
# COMPACT_ATOMS: atom_id res chain seq x y z
N MET A 1 1.01 -30.29 -44.11
CA MET A 1 2.03 -29.81 -43.15
C MET A 1 2.80 -31.01 -42.64
N GLN A 2 4.03 -31.19 -43.09
CA GLN A 2 4.88 -32.30 -42.63
C GLN A 2 5.02 -32.21 -41.12
N THR A 3 4.63 -33.27 -40.43
CA THR A 3 4.89 -33.48 -39.00
C THR A 3 6.40 -33.56 -38.82
N ALA A 4 7.04 -32.42 -38.55
CA ALA A 4 8.46 -32.37 -38.29
C ALA A 4 8.76 -33.41 -37.19
N LYS A 5 9.63 -34.38 -37.47
CA LYS A 5 9.96 -35.48 -36.55
C LYS A 5 10.70 -34.92 -35.33
N ARG A 6 10.27 -35.23 -34.10
CA ARG A 6 10.85 -34.68 -32.85
C ARG A 6 12.39 -34.77 -32.90
N PRO A 7 13.14 -33.68 -32.62
CA PRO A 7 14.59 -33.77 -32.58
C PRO A 7 14.99 -34.65 -31.39
N GLU A 8 15.27 -35.93 -31.69
CA GLU A 8 15.69 -36.95 -30.74
C GLU A 8 16.94 -36.44 -30.00
N LEU A 9 16.84 -36.38 -28.67
CA LEU A 9 17.96 -36.01 -27.82
C LEU A 9 18.87 -37.23 -27.63
N PRO A 10 20.20 -37.05 -27.64
CA PRO A 10 21.12 -38.10 -27.19
C PRO A 10 20.74 -38.50 -25.76
N LYS A 11 20.77 -39.81 -25.46
CA LYS A 11 20.45 -40.33 -24.12
C LYS A 11 21.31 -39.61 -23.07
N GLY A 12 20.66 -39.02 -22.06
CA GLY A 12 21.32 -38.30 -20.96
C GLY A 12 21.62 -36.82 -21.20
N GLN A 13 21.14 -36.22 -22.30
CA GLN A 13 21.23 -34.77 -22.50
C GLN A 13 19.92 -34.05 -22.20
N VAL A 14 20.02 -32.95 -21.47
CA VAL A 14 18.91 -32.04 -21.20
C VAL A 14 18.91 -30.92 -22.22
N ARG A 15 17.72 -30.60 -22.76
CA ARG A 15 17.53 -29.44 -23.64
C ARG A 15 16.74 -28.38 -22.92
N TRP A 16 17.31 -27.18 -22.81
CA TRP A 16 16.59 -25.99 -22.37
C TRP A 16 16.32 -25.08 -23.56
N ILE A 17 15.04 -24.78 -23.81
CA ILE A 17 14.59 -23.84 -24.83
C ILE A 17 14.03 -22.62 -24.09
N ASN A 18 14.78 -21.52 -24.11
CA ASN A 18 14.37 -20.26 -23.50
C ASN A 18 13.84 -19.30 -24.57
N ILE A 19 12.62 -18.79 -24.39
CA ILE A 19 11.93 -17.89 -25.32
C ILE A 19 11.63 -16.59 -24.59
N ALA A 20 12.24 -15.50 -25.07
CA ALA A 20 11.98 -14.15 -24.60
C ALA A 20 10.87 -13.50 -25.45
N GLY A 21 9.79 -13.07 -24.80
CA GLY A 21 8.60 -12.51 -25.43
C GLY A 21 7.58 -13.57 -25.83
N VAL A 22 6.29 -13.17 -25.81
CA VAL A 22 5.17 -14.03 -26.21
C VAL A 22 4.72 -13.62 -27.60
N SER A 23 4.94 -14.49 -28.59
CA SER A 23 4.41 -14.36 -29.95
C SER A 23 3.56 -15.58 -30.28
N TRP A 24 2.34 -15.34 -30.76
CA TRP A 24 1.38 -16.41 -31.11
C TRP A 24 1.97 -17.41 -32.10
N ASP A 25 2.67 -16.94 -33.13
CA ASP A 25 3.23 -17.81 -34.16
C ASP A 25 4.26 -18.79 -33.58
N VAL A 26 5.14 -18.29 -32.70
CA VAL A 26 6.17 -19.11 -32.06
C VAL A 26 5.53 -20.14 -31.13
N VAL A 27 4.61 -19.71 -30.27
CA VAL A 27 3.94 -20.61 -29.31
C VAL A 27 3.07 -21.64 -30.04
N LYS A 28 2.38 -21.27 -31.12
CA LYS A 28 1.59 -22.20 -31.93
C LYS A 28 2.47 -23.26 -32.59
N GLN A 29 3.63 -22.87 -33.14
CA GLN A 29 4.57 -23.82 -33.71
C GLN A 29 5.09 -24.78 -32.65
N LEU A 30 5.43 -24.28 -31.45
CA LEU A 30 5.87 -25.11 -30.33
C LEU A 30 4.76 -26.06 -29.86
N ALA A 31 3.53 -25.58 -29.76
CA ALA A 31 2.37 -26.37 -29.37
C ALA A 31 2.16 -27.56 -30.30
N ILE A 32 2.21 -27.35 -31.61
CA ILE A 32 2.09 -28.42 -32.60
C ILE A 32 3.31 -29.36 -32.54
N ARG A 33 4.51 -28.78 -32.41
CA ARG A 33 5.78 -29.51 -32.45
C ARG A 33 5.98 -30.45 -31.26
N PHE A 34 5.68 -29.96 -30.07
CA PHE A 34 5.85 -30.64 -28.79
C PHE A 34 4.54 -31.21 -28.27
N LYS A 35 3.45 -31.12 -29.04
CA LYS A 35 2.11 -31.61 -28.69
C LYS A 35 1.64 -31.10 -27.32
N LEU A 36 1.84 -29.81 -27.08
CA LEU A 36 1.39 -29.15 -25.85
C LEU A 36 -0.14 -29.12 -25.79
N HIS A 37 -0.68 -29.16 -24.57
CA HIS A 37 -2.12 -29.22 -24.36
C HIS A 37 -2.75 -27.84 -24.67
N PRO A 38 -3.88 -27.76 -25.40
CA PRO A 38 -4.48 -26.49 -25.81
C PRO A 38 -4.75 -25.53 -24.64
N LEU A 39 -5.27 -26.02 -23.51
CA LEU A 39 -5.52 -25.19 -22.32
C LEU A 39 -4.23 -24.57 -21.75
N SER A 40 -3.11 -25.31 -21.74
CA SER A 40 -1.84 -24.75 -21.29
C SER A 40 -1.27 -23.71 -22.24
N VAL A 41 -1.65 -23.75 -23.52
CA VAL A 41 -1.25 -22.73 -24.52
C VAL A 41 -2.15 -21.50 -24.43
N GLU A 42 -3.44 -21.70 -24.14
CA GLU A 42 -4.39 -20.63 -23.86
C GLU A 42 -3.98 -19.83 -22.61
N ASP A 43 -3.55 -20.50 -21.54
CA ASP A 43 -3.04 -19.87 -20.33
C ASP A 43 -1.80 -19.00 -20.59
N VAL A 44 -0.95 -19.34 -21.57
CA VAL A 44 0.21 -18.53 -21.98
C VAL A 44 -0.21 -17.25 -22.71
N MET A 45 -1.32 -17.30 -23.44
CA MET A 45 -1.79 -16.19 -24.29
C MET A 45 -2.74 -15.26 -23.56
N THR A 46 -3.44 -15.77 -22.56
CA THR A 46 -4.41 -14.98 -21.83
C THR A 46 -3.67 -14.05 -20.88
N ASP A 47 -3.80 -12.74 -21.11
CA ASP A 47 -3.34 -11.73 -20.15
C ASP A 47 -4.37 -11.60 -19.01
N THR A 48 -4.58 -12.69 -18.26
CA THR A 48 -5.40 -12.66 -17.06
C THR A 48 -4.67 -11.88 -15.99
N HIS A 49 -5.28 -10.89 -15.33
CA HIS A 49 -4.68 -10.11 -14.25
C HIS A 49 -4.22 -10.93 -13.03
N ASP A 50 -4.42 -12.24 -13.02
CA ASP A 50 -4.02 -13.11 -11.91
C ASP A 50 -2.51 -13.36 -11.94
N LYS A 51 -1.79 -12.79 -10.97
CA LYS A 51 -0.34 -12.96 -10.78
C LYS A 51 0.00 -14.26 -10.04
N SER A 52 -0.90 -15.24 -10.07
CA SER A 52 -0.82 -16.44 -9.24
C SER A 52 0.11 -17.50 -9.84
N PHE A 53 0.81 -18.21 -8.94
CA PHE A 53 1.53 -19.41 -9.33
C PHE A 53 0.53 -20.56 -9.56
N LYS A 54 0.70 -21.29 -10.65
CA LYS A 54 -0.16 -22.42 -11.04
C LYS A 54 0.69 -23.60 -11.52
N ILE A 55 0.26 -24.83 -11.21
CA ILE A 55 0.83 -26.05 -11.80
C ILE A 55 -0.29 -27.01 -12.19
N ASP A 56 -0.22 -27.47 -13.44
CA ASP A 56 -1.13 -28.44 -14.05
C ASP A 56 -0.36 -29.61 -14.64
N TYR A 57 -0.90 -30.82 -14.44
CA TYR A 57 -0.34 -32.07 -14.95
C TYR A 57 -1.07 -32.46 -16.23
N TYR A 58 -0.32 -32.66 -17.31
CA TYR A 58 -0.83 -33.24 -18.56
C TYR A 58 -0.10 -34.55 -18.87
N GLN A 59 -0.62 -35.31 -19.83
CA GLN A 59 -0.04 -36.61 -20.21
C GLN A 59 1.40 -36.49 -20.73
N GLN A 60 1.69 -35.44 -21.50
CA GLN A 60 2.97 -35.30 -22.20
C GLN A 60 3.93 -34.31 -21.52
N HIS A 61 3.41 -33.41 -20.71
CA HIS A 61 4.17 -32.37 -20.04
C HIS A 61 3.55 -31.94 -18.72
N LEU A 62 4.36 -31.39 -17.85
CA LEU A 62 3.95 -30.60 -16.70
C LEU A 62 3.97 -29.12 -17.12
N PHE A 63 2.88 -28.41 -16.85
CA PHE A 63 2.78 -26.97 -17.08
C PHE A 63 2.88 -26.24 -15.74
N ALA A 64 3.74 -25.23 -15.66
CA ALA A 64 3.84 -24.35 -14.52
C ALA A 64 3.81 -22.88 -14.96
N GLN A 65 2.95 -22.10 -14.33
CA GLN A 65 2.95 -20.65 -14.40
C GLN A 65 3.60 -20.12 -13.14
N LEU A 66 4.68 -19.38 -13.30
CA LEU A 66 5.47 -18.79 -12.23
C LEU A 66 5.49 -17.28 -12.39
N THR A 67 5.49 -16.57 -11.27
CA THR A 67 5.67 -15.12 -11.24
C THR A 67 7.05 -14.82 -10.67
N SER A 68 7.88 -14.14 -11.44
CA SER A 68 9.14 -13.57 -10.98
C SER A 68 8.90 -12.15 -10.51
N PHE A 69 9.56 -11.79 -9.42
CA PHE A 69 9.53 -10.46 -8.84
C PHE A 69 10.93 -9.88 -8.96
N THR A 70 11.07 -8.71 -9.55
CA THR A 70 12.37 -8.05 -9.71
C THR A 70 12.29 -6.61 -9.28
N ILE A 71 13.35 -6.13 -8.62
CA ILE A 71 13.47 -4.71 -8.28
C ILE A 71 14.21 -4.04 -9.44
N PRO A 72 13.62 -3.06 -10.14
CA PRO A 72 14.33 -2.29 -11.14
C PRO A 72 15.46 -1.50 -10.46
N HIS A 73 16.68 -1.68 -10.95
CA HIS A 73 17.91 -1.14 -10.36
C HIS A 73 17.96 0.40 -10.23
N GLU A 74 17.05 1.12 -10.90
CA GLU A 74 16.88 2.59 -10.78
C GLU A 74 15.90 3.04 -9.69
N GLY A 75 15.07 2.13 -9.15
CA GLY A 75 14.01 2.41 -8.18
C GLY A 75 14.47 2.55 -6.72
N THR A 76 15.71 2.18 -6.38
CA THR A 76 16.27 2.30 -5.02
C THR A 76 16.50 3.76 -4.57
N ARG A 77 16.10 4.75 -5.39
CA ARG A 77 16.49 6.17 -5.24
C ARG A 77 15.57 7.03 -4.37
N ASP A 78 14.40 6.56 -3.95
CA ASP A 78 13.41 7.45 -3.30
C ASP A 78 13.14 7.20 -1.80
N ILE A 79 13.57 6.09 -1.21
CA ILE A 79 13.37 5.83 0.23
C ILE A 79 14.15 6.83 1.09
N LYS A 80 15.41 7.13 0.72
CA LYS A 80 16.21 8.17 1.36
C LYS A 80 15.59 9.56 1.20
N LYS A 81 14.87 9.84 0.10
CA LYS A 81 14.19 11.12 -0.09
C LYS A 81 12.92 11.21 0.76
N VAL A 82 12.20 10.11 0.96
CA VAL A 82 11.02 10.09 1.83
C VAL A 82 11.42 10.20 3.29
N ALA A 83 12.39 9.42 3.76
CA ALA A 83 12.95 9.56 5.10
C ALA A 83 13.52 10.97 5.32
N LYS A 84 14.18 11.56 4.31
CA LYS A 84 14.65 12.94 4.34
C LYS A 84 13.49 13.96 4.35
N LYS A 85 12.42 13.76 3.59
CA LYS A 85 11.24 14.65 3.55
C LYS A 85 10.44 14.58 4.86
N VAL A 86 10.32 13.39 5.46
CA VAL A 86 9.78 13.21 6.81
C VAL A 86 10.66 13.94 7.83
N ARG A 87 11.99 13.83 7.71
CA ARG A 87 12.95 14.53 8.58
C ARG A 87 12.95 16.06 8.38
N GLU A 88 12.80 16.54 7.15
CA GLU A 88 12.71 17.96 6.79
C GLU A 88 11.39 18.57 7.28
N ASN A 89 10.27 17.86 7.14
CA ASN A 89 8.99 18.26 7.73
C ASN A 89 9.01 18.21 9.28
N SER A 90 9.84 17.35 9.85
CA SER A 90 10.04 17.25 11.30
C SER A 90 10.83 18.45 11.86
N SER A 91 11.79 19.00 11.10
CA SER A 91 12.62 20.14 11.50
C SER A 91 12.02 21.51 11.19
N SER A 92 11.00 21.61 10.33
CA SER A 92 10.31 22.87 10.04
C SER A 92 9.28 23.30 11.11
N GLY A 93 9.16 22.55 12.21
CA GLY A 93 8.20 22.79 13.29
C GLY A 93 8.70 23.66 14.44
N HIS A 94 9.48 24.72 14.17
CA HIS A 94 9.86 25.73 15.17
C HIS A 94 9.31 27.10 14.78
N TYR A 95 8.04 27.34 15.14
CA TYR A 95 7.50 28.69 15.23
C TYR A 95 7.77 29.23 16.64
N TYR A 96 8.83 30.02 16.78
CA TYR A 96 8.89 31.05 17.83
C TYR A 96 8.48 32.37 17.19
N PRO A 97 7.45 33.08 17.68
CA PRO A 97 7.15 34.41 17.19
C PRO A 97 8.04 35.40 17.95
N THR A 98 9.16 35.79 17.35
CA THR A 98 9.95 36.92 17.85
C THR A 98 10.24 37.92 16.73
N GLY A 99 9.90 39.18 17.01
CA GLY A 99 10.63 40.32 16.48
C GLY A 99 10.15 40.87 15.14
N ARG A 100 9.39 41.97 15.22
CA ARG A 100 9.26 42.98 14.17
C ARG A 100 10.60 43.25 13.48
N SER A 101 10.61 43.18 12.16
CA SER A 101 11.42 44.08 11.34
C SER A 101 10.69 44.47 10.07
N ARG A 102 10.41 45.78 9.99
CA ARG A 102 10.07 46.50 8.77
C ARG A 102 11.18 46.26 7.76
N GLN A 103 10.83 45.87 6.54
CA GLN A 103 11.64 46.18 5.37
C GLN A 103 10.81 46.19 4.10
N HIS A 104 11.28 47.02 3.17
CA HIS A 104 10.50 47.77 2.24
C HIS A 104 10.05 46.97 1.02
N HIS A 105 8.84 47.33 0.58
CA HIS A 105 8.27 47.02 -0.72
C HIS A 105 9.21 47.53 -1.83
N SER A 106 9.73 46.65 -2.69
CA SER A 106 10.23 47.05 -4.01
C SER A 106 9.66 46.12 -5.07
N GLN A 107 9.03 46.77 -6.04
CA GLN A 107 8.26 46.23 -7.14
C GLN A 107 9.16 45.47 -8.13
N ARG A 108 8.76 44.29 -8.58
CA ARG A 108 8.99 43.82 -9.96
C ARG A 108 7.84 42.92 -10.42
N ARG A 109 7.15 43.39 -11.48
CA ARG A 109 6.16 42.62 -12.28
C ARG A 109 6.87 41.68 -13.26
N PRO A 110 6.22 40.58 -13.66
CA PRO A 110 6.23 40.12 -15.05
C PRO A 110 4.80 40.02 -15.63
N PRO A 111 4.64 39.82 -16.96
CA PRO A 111 3.57 40.44 -17.74
C PRO A 111 2.36 39.54 -18.05
N ASN A 112 1.23 40.21 -18.27
CA ASN A 112 0.03 39.90 -19.07
C ASN A 112 -0.28 38.44 -19.42
N THR A 113 -1.33 37.91 -18.78
CA THR A 113 -2.24 36.95 -19.41
C THR A 113 -3.69 37.37 -19.16
N VAL A 114 -4.43 37.49 -20.25
CA VAL A 114 -5.80 38.01 -20.38
C VAL A 114 -6.81 37.06 -19.72
N LEU A 115 -7.68 37.59 -18.86
CA LEU A 115 -8.89 36.91 -18.35
C LEU A 115 -10.09 37.26 -19.26
N PRO A 116 -10.91 36.30 -19.69
CA PRO A 116 -12.17 36.61 -20.36
C PRO A 116 -13.25 37.00 -19.34
N THR A 117 -13.90 38.14 -19.61
CA THR A 117 -15.08 38.67 -18.92
C THR A 117 -16.31 37.82 -19.26
N ILE A 118 -17.04 37.34 -18.24
CA ILE A 118 -18.39 36.77 -18.39
C ILE A 118 -19.39 37.92 -18.21
N GLN A 119 -20.18 38.17 -19.26
CA GLN A 119 -21.29 39.11 -19.27
C GLN A 119 -22.53 38.46 -18.63
N THR A 120 -23.17 39.16 -17.69
CA THR A 120 -24.54 38.91 -17.23
C THR A 120 -25.51 39.76 -18.07
N PRO A 121 -26.67 39.25 -18.50
CA PRO A 121 -27.75 40.10 -18.96
C PRO A 121 -28.82 40.32 -17.87
N ASP A 122 -29.28 41.57 -17.85
CA ASP A 122 -30.25 42.18 -16.95
C ASP A 122 -31.69 41.69 -17.10
N ALA A 123 -32.49 42.06 -16.09
CA ALA A 123 -33.92 41.87 -15.88
C ALA A 123 -34.83 42.44 -16.99
N ASP A 124 -36.09 41.95 -17.09
CA ASP A 124 -37.28 42.73 -16.68
C ASP A 124 -38.68 42.12 -17.05
N ILE A 125 -39.63 42.26 -16.10
CA ILE A 125 -41.12 42.45 -16.22
C ILE A 125 -42.05 41.21 -16.39
N ILE A 126 -42.94 40.97 -15.38
CA ILE A 126 -44.45 41.07 -15.39
C ILE A 126 -45.07 40.27 -14.20
N LEU A 127 -45.58 41.03 -13.22
CA LEU A 127 -46.89 40.99 -12.53
C LEU A 127 -47.58 39.64 -12.18
N GLN A 128 -47.82 39.40 -10.88
CA GLN A 128 -49.13 39.53 -10.17
C GLN A 128 -49.22 38.58 -8.94
N ALA A 129 -49.44 39.15 -7.77
CA ALA A 129 -49.95 38.47 -6.58
C ALA A 129 -51.48 38.70 -6.45
N PRO A 130 -52.20 37.90 -5.64
CA PRO A 130 -52.87 38.53 -4.50
C PRO A 130 -52.89 37.74 -3.16
N MET A 131 -53.15 38.54 -2.11
CA MET A 131 -53.34 38.42 -0.64
C MET A 131 -54.26 37.30 -0.09
N GLU A 132 -53.92 36.58 1.02
CA GLU A 132 -54.29 36.71 2.49
C GLU A 132 -55.38 35.69 2.97
N PRO A 133 -55.69 35.47 4.29
CA PRO A 133 -54.84 35.13 5.44
C PRO A 133 -55.39 33.96 6.34
N ALA A 134 -54.54 33.45 7.25
CA ALA A 134 -54.76 32.74 8.55
C ALA A 134 -55.96 31.77 8.81
N ARG A 135 -55.67 30.52 9.25
CA ARG A 135 -56.13 29.92 10.54
C ARG A 135 -55.80 28.41 10.76
N SER A 136 -55.41 28.12 12.01
CA SER A 136 -55.62 26.93 12.86
C SER A 136 -55.16 25.51 12.47
N LEU A 137 -54.18 25.02 13.24
CA LEU A 137 -54.20 23.81 14.09
C LEU A 137 -55.14 22.65 13.72
N ARG A 138 -54.60 21.53 13.23
CA ARG A 138 -54.51 20.22 13.93
C ARG A 138 -54.19 19.07 12.95
N SER A 139 -53.15 18.32 13.33
CA SER A 139 -52.94 16.89 13.11
C SER A 139 -53.26 16.28 11.73
N ARG A 140 -52.24 15.82 11.03
CA ARG A 140 -51.97 14.37 10.91
C ARG A 140 -50.71 14.11 10.08
N SER A 141 -49.93 13.18 10.60
CA SER A 141 -48.81 12.50 9.95
C SER A 141 -49.15 12.01 8.54
N SER A 142 -48.31 12.32 7.54
CA SER A 142 -47.95 11.45 6.40
C SER A 142 -47.40 12.22 5.18
N THR A 143 -46.27 12.92 5.30
CA THR A 143 -45.54 13.42 4.12
C THR A 143 -44.04 13.50 4.39
N LEU A 144 -43.40 12.36 4.67
CA LEU A 144 -41.94 12.18 4.67
C LEU A 144 -41.45 11.45 3.40
N SER A 145 -42.29 11.37 2.36
CA SER A 145 -42.02 10.63 1.12
C SER A 145 -41.76 11.49 -0.12
N GLU A 146 -41.88 12.82 -0.04
CA GLU A 146 -41.72 13.69 -1.23
C GLU A 146 -40.65 14.79 -1.11
N LEU A 147 -40.12 15.06 0.09
CA LEU A 147 -38.99 15.98 0.28
C LEU A 147 -37.62 15.28 0.18
N GLY A 148 -37.54 14.17 -0.55
CA GLY A 148 -36.31 13.47 -0.90
C GLY A 148 -36.03 13.42 -2.40
N LYS A 149 -36.88 14.04 -3.23
CA LYS A 149 -36.82 13.95 -4.69
C LYS A 149 -36.33 15.20 -5.42
N ALA A 150 -36.08 16.31 -4.72
CA ALA A 150 -35.79 17.60 -5.37
C ALA A 150 -34.38 18.19 -5.14
N THR A 151 -33.50 17.55 -4.35
CA THR A 151 -32.18 18.15 -4.09
C THR A 151 -31.10 17.08 -4.00
N LEU A 152 -30.66 16.60 -5.17
CA LEU A 152 -29.37 15.99 -5.52
C LEU A 152 -29.61 15.10 -6.73
N SER A 153 -29.82 15.71 -7.90
CA SER A 153 -29.42 15.06 -9.15
C SER A 153 -27.89 15.01 -9.15
N VAL A 154 -27.32 14.11 -8.35
CA VAL A 154 -25.98 13.60 -8.60
C VAL A 154 -26.11 12.90 -9.92
N VAL A 155 -25.72 13.59 -10.99
CA VAL A 155 -25.38 12.98 -12.25
C VAL A 155 -24.29 11.97 -11.89
N GLN A 156 -24.68 10.71 -11.69
CA GLN A 156 -23.72 9.62 -11.67
C GLN A 156 -23.27 9.49 -13.12
N PRO A 157 -22.04 9.86 -13.47
CA PRO A 157 -21.56 9.51 -14.79
C PRO A 157 -21.49 7.97 -14.79
N THR A 158 -22.22 7.34 -15.72
CA THR A 158 -22.16 5.90 -15.94
C THR A 158 -20.78 5.53 -16.47
N PHE A 159 -19.80 5.48 -15.58
CA PHE A 159 -18.45 5.01 -15.87
C PHE A 159 -18.43 3.48 -15.72
N THR A 160 -18.10 2.82 -16.82
CA THR A 160 -17.87 1.38 -16.93
C THR A 160 -16.84 0.91 -15.90
N ALA A 161 -17.08 -0.22 -15.23
CA ALA A 161 -16.26 -0.74 -14.13
C ALA A 161 -14.75 -0.81 -14.39
N GLY A 162 -14.33 -0.99 -15.65
CA GLY A 162 -12.91 -0.97 -16.05
C GLY A 162 -12.22 0.39 -15.83
N ALA A 163 -12.92 1.50 -16.09
CA ALA A 163 -12.35 2.85 -15.90
C ALA A 163 -12.19 3.22 -14.41
N LYS A 164 -12.96 2.56 -13.54
CA LYS A 164 -12.88 2.74 -12.09
C LYS A 164 -11.64 2.06 -11.50
N LEU A 165 -11.25 0.91 -12.06
CA LEU A 165 -10.02 0.20 -11.70
C LEU A 165 -8.78 0.98 -12.15
N THR A 166 -8.76 1.48 -13.38
CA THR A 166 -7.61 2.24 -13.90
C THR A 166 -7.38 3.55 -13.16
N MET A 167 -8.43 4.30 -12.81
CA MET A 167 -8.26 5.53 -12.01
C MET A 167 -7.78 5.27 -10.58
N VAL A 168 -8.19 4.15 -9.98
CA VAL A 168 -7.74 3.75 -8.64
C VAL A 168 -6.29 3.26 -8.71
N GLU A 169 -5.92 2.49 -9.74
CA GLU A 169 -4.54 2.07 -10.00
C GLU A 169 -3.63 3.29 -10.24
N ASP A 170 -4.06 4.25 -11.06
CA ASP A 170 -3.33 5.50 -11.30
C ASP A 170 -3.19 6.35 -10.01
N ALA A 171 -4.25 6.43 -9.20
CA ALA A 171 -4.20 7.11 -7.91
C ALA A 171 -3.26 6.41 -6.91
N VAL A 172 -3.28 5.08 -6.87
CA VAL A 172 -2.38 4.29 -6.03
C VAL A 172 -0.93 4.42 -6.53
N GLN A 173 -0.71 4.40 -7.83
CA GLN A 173 0.62 4.51 -8.43
C GLN A 173 1.21 5.92 -8.25
N THR A 174 0.40 6.97 -8.37
CA THR A 174 0.82 8.33 -8.04
C THR A 174 1.14 8.49 -6.55
N LEU A 175 0.37 7.84 -5.66
CA LEU A 175 0.66 7.81 -4.23
C LEU A 175 1.93 7.00 -3.91
N LYS A 176 2.18 5.89 -4.59
CA LYS A 176 3.41 5.09 -4.48
C LYS A 176 4.65 5.88 -4.89
N LEU A 177 4.56 6.61 -6.00
CA LEU A 177 5.62 7.51 -6.48
C LEU A 177 5.90 8.65 -5.49
N GLN A 178 4.87 9.18 -4.82
CA GLN A 178 5.03 10.24 -3.82
C GLN A 178 5.55 9.74 -2.47
N SER A 179 5.30 8.48 -2.14
CA SER A 179 5.60 7.89 -0.82
C SER A 179 6.84 7.00 -0.81
N GLY A 180 7.57 6.91 -1.94
CA GLY A 180 8.85 6.20 -2.06
C GLY A 180 8.74 4.70 -1.76
N THR A 181 7.66 4.08 -2.22
CA THR A 181 7.44 2.64 -2.06
C THR A 181 8.34 1.85 -3.01
N LEU A 182 8.67 0.60 -2.64
CA LEU A 182 9.43 -0.30 -3.50
C LEU A 182 8.62 -0.59 -4.77
N ASP A 183 9.10 -0.15 -5.92
CA ASP A 183 8.51 -0.56 -7.19
C ASP A 183 8.98 -1.99 -7.48
N VAL A 184 8.06 -2.95 -7.43
CA VAL A 184 8.36 -4.36 -7.70
C VAL A 184 7.77 -4.69 -9.07
N ASP A 185 8.65 -4.89 -10.05
CA ASP A 185 8.24 -5.37 -11.36
C ASP A 185 7.90 -6.86 -11.26
N THR A 186 6.80 -7.26 -11.90
CA THR A 186 6.31 -8.64 -11.89
C THR A 186 6.31 -9.19 -13.30
N ALA A 187 7.15 -10.18 -13.56
CA ALA A 187 7.24 -10.84 -14.85
C ALA A 187 6.67 -12.26 -14.77
N ARG A 188 5.87 -12.65 -15.76
CA ARG A 188 5.37 -14.03 -15.86
C ARG A 188 6.37 -14.93 -16.58
N LEU A 189 6.55 -16.11 -16.03
CA LEU A 189 7.33 -17.20 -16.59
C LEU A 189 6.42 -18.42 -16.75
N PHE A 190 6.31 -18.92 -17.98
CA PHE A 190 5.62 -20.17 -18.27
C PHE A 190 6.64 -21.27 -18.52
N VAL A 191 6.49 -22.39 -17.83
CA VAL A 191 7.41 -23.52 -17.93
C VAL A 191 6.66 -24.76 -18.38
N PHE A 192 7.21 -25.43 -19.39
CA PHE A 192 6.76 -26.73 -19.87
C PHE A 192 7.89 -27.74 -19.67
N LEU A 193 7.66 -28.72 -18.79
CA LEU A 193 8.59 -29.80 -18.51
C LEU A 193 8.10 -31.07 -19.23
N LEU A 194 8.86 -31.52 -20.24
CA LEU A 194 8.52 -32.70 -21.04
C LEU A 194 9.34 -33.91 -20.61
N LYS A 195 8.76 -35.11 -20.74
CA LYS A 195 9.41 -36.39 -20.40
C LYS A 195 10.66 -36.71 -21.23
N ASP A 196 10.78 -36.15 -22.43
CA ASP A 196 11.92 -36.39 -23.33
C ASP A 196 13.18 -35.59 -22.94
N GLY A 197 13.30 -35.10 -21.70
CA GLY A 197 14.46 -34.33 -21.27
C GLY A 197 14.47 -32.87 -21.73
N THR A 198 13.34 -32.35 -22.20
CA THR A 198 13.24 -30.96 -22.70
C THR A 198 12.48 -30.08 -21.71
N LEU A 199 13.06 -28.94 -21.34
CA LEU A 199 12.45 -27.85 -20.60
C LEU A 199 12.24 -26.65 -21.53
N ILE A 200 11.02 -26.15 -21.62
CA ILE A 200 10.70 -24.94 -22.40
C ILE A 200 10.27 -23.84 -21.42
N THR A 201 10.91 -22.69 -21.51
CA THR A 201 10.56 -21.51 -20.72
C THR A 201 10.16 -20.36 -21.64
N ILE A 202 9.05 -19.70 -21.32
CA ILE A 202 8.52 -18.56 -22.08
C ILE A 202 8.34 -17.40 -21.10
N HIS A 203 8.97 -16.27 -21.40
CA HIS A 203 8.91 -15.05 -20.60
C HIS A 203 8.07 -13.99 -21.31
N GLN A 204 7.15 -13.35 -20.60
CA GLN A 204 6.32 -12.28 -21.17
C GLN A 204 7.09 -10.96 -21.30
N SER A 205 7.98 -10.66 -20.34
CA SER A 205 8.83 -9.48 -20.37
C SER A 205 10.15 -9.74 -21.10
N ALA A 206 10.68 -8.73 -21.78
CA ALA A 206 11.99 -8.76 -22.43
C ALA A 206 13.15 -8.58 -21.43
N THR A 207 12.84 -8.46 -20.13
CA THR A 207 13.84 -8.38 -19.06
C THR A 207 14.70 -9.64 -19.02
N LEU A 208 15.93 -9.48 -18.53
CA LEU A 208 17.04 -10.45 -18.48
C LEU A 208 16.76 -11.68 -17.57
N TYR A 209 15.50 -12.08 -17.40
CA TYR A 209 15.18 -13.27 -16.62
C TYR A 209 15.85 -14.50 -17.23
N GLY A 210 16.60 -15.24 -16.40
CA GLY A 210 17.33 -16.44 -16.81
C GLY A 210 18.76 -16.21 -17.29
N THR A 211 19.26 -14.96 -17.35
CA THR A 211 20.71 -14.74 -17.59
C THR A 211 21.56 -15.24 -16.43
N GLU A 212 21.07 -15.09 -15.20
CA GLU A 212 21.70 -15.59 -13.97
C GLU A 212 21.83 -17.12 -14.02
N LEU A 213 20.75 -17.82 -14.36
CA LEU A 213 20.77 -19.28 -14.56
C LEU A 213 21.69 -19.68 -15.71
N THR A 214 21.67 -18.95 -16.83
CA THR A 214 22.57 -19.23 -17.96
C THR A 214 24.03 -19.05 -17.55
N GLN A 215 24.34 -18.08 -16.69
CA GLN A 215 25.68 -17.85 -16.15
C GLN A 215 26.09 -18.96 -15.18
N GLN A 216 25.20 -19.37 -14.27
CA GLN A 216 25.44 -20.51 -13.37
C GLN A 216 25.67 -21.82 -14.15
N LEU A 217 24.92 -22.03 -15.23
CA LEU A 217 25.06 -23.20 -16.11
C LEU A 217 26.36 -23.22 -16.91
N LYS A 218 27.08 -22.09 -17.05
CA LYS A 218 28.42 -22.09 -17.66
C LYS A 218 29.48 -22.69 -16.74
N GLY A 219 29.26 -22.67 -15.42
CA GLY A 219 30.15 -23.26 -14.42
C GLY A 219 29.82 -24.71 -14.07
N PRO A 220 30.66 -25.38 -13.25
CA PRO A 220 30.32 -26.66 -12.63
C PRO A 220 29.20 -26.42 -11.61
N CYS A 221 27.98 -26.83 -11.95
CA CYS A 221 26.81 -26.67 -11.11
C CYS A 221 26.09 -28.00 -10.91
N LEU A 222 25.32 -28.09 -9.82
CA LEU A 222 24.56 -29.28 -9.43
C LEU A 222 23.57 -29.73 -10.52
N MET A 223 22.99 -28.76 -11.23
CA MET A 223 22.10 -28.99 -12.38
C MET A 223 22.80 -29.75 -13.52
N ARG A 224 24.11 -29.53 -13.71
CA ARG A 224 24.90 -30.24 -14.72
C ARG A 224 25.31 -31.63 -14.28
N ALA A 225 25.45 -31.86 -12.97
CA ALA A 225 25.81 -33.15 -12.41
C ALA A 225 24.66 -34.16 -12.49
N VAL A 226 23.43 -33.73 -12.16
CA VAL A 226 22.24 -34.59 -12.20
C VAL A 226 21.72 -34.78 -13.63
N ALA A 227 21.93 -33.80 -14.51
CA ALA A 227 21.58 -33.87 -15.93
C ALA A 227 20.12 -34.29 -16.19
N ASP A 228 19.19 -33.74 -15.40
CA ASP A 228 17.73 -33.95 -15.55
C ASP A 228 17.00 -32.60 -15.71
N PRO A 229 15.98 -32.48 -16.58
CA PRO A 229 15.23 -31.24 -16.74
C PRO A 229 14.47 -30.82 -15.47
N SER A 230 14.15 -31.72 -14.54
CA SER A 230 13.50 -31.34 -13.29
C SER A 230 14.43 -30.53 -12.38
N MET A 231 15.75 -30.77 -12.45
CA MET A 231 16.74 -29.95 -11.74
C MET A 231 16.88 -28.55 -12.34
N LEU A 232 16.75 -28.41 -13.66
CA LEU A 232 16.68 -27.08 -14.28
C LEU A 232 15.41 -26.33 -13.87
N PHE A 233 14.29 -27.04 -13.75
CA PHE A 233 13.05 -26.46 -13.25
C PHE A 233 13.17 -26.03 -11.78
N HIS A 234 13.80 -26.85 -10.94
CA HIS A 234 14.17 -26.47 -9.57
C HIS A 234 14.99 -25.17 -9.55
N GLY A 235 15.99 -25.04 -10.43
CA GLY A 235 16.77 -23.80 -10.56
C GLY A 235 15.95 -22.54 -10.85
N HIS A 236 14.88 -22.66 -11.64
CA HIS A 236 13.97 -21.53 -11.88
C HIS A 236 13.16 -21.17 -10.63
N LEU A 237 12.76 -22.16 -9.83
CA LEU A 237 12.08 -21.92 -8.56
C LEU A 237 13.02 -21.32 -7.51
N ASP A 238 14.27 -21.76 -7.49
CA ASP A 238 15.32 -21.28 -6.58
C ASP A 238 15.61 -19.81 -6.84
N LEU A 239 15.81 -19.44 -8.11
CA LEU A 239 16.00 -18.05 -8.53
C LEU A 239 14.83 -17.15 -8.10
N ILE A 240 13.59 -17.63 -8.23
CA ILE A 240 12.42 -16.90 -7.74
C ILE A 240 12.46 -16.75 -6.21
N GLY A 241 12.87 -17.79 -5.49
CA GLY A 241 13.07 -17.75 -4.05
C GLY A 241 14.11 -16.70 -3.63
N ASP A 242 15.25 -16.66 -4.31
CA ASP A 242 16.33 -15.69 -4.05
C ASP A 242 15.90 -14.24 -4.29
N HIS A 243 15.17 -14.00 -5.39
CA HIS A 243 14.62 -12.68 -5.68
C HIS A 243 13.58 -12.26 -4.63
N LEU A 244 12.74 -13.20 -4.18
CA LEU A 244 11.77 -12.96 -3.11
C LEU A 244 12.45 -12.64 -1.77
N LEU A 245 13.56 -13.32 -1.45
CA LEU A 245 14.34 -13.04 -0.25
C LEU A 245 14.92 -11.62 -0.30
N THR A 246 15.52 -11.24 -1.43
CA THR A 246 16.05 -9.89 -1.66
C THR A 246 14.97 -8.82 -1.44
N ILE A 247 13.77 -9.04 -1.96
CA ILE A 247 12.64 -8.11 -1.78
C ILE A 247 12.19 -8.04 -0.32
N ALA A 248 12.13 -9.17 0.39
CA ALA A 248 11.75 -9.21 1.79
C ALA A 248 12.75 -8.45 2.68
N ASP A 249 14.05 -8.57 2.38
CA ASP A 249 15.11 -7.84 3.08
C ASP A 249 15.01 -6.33 2.83
N GLU A 250 14.73 -5.91 1.59
CA GLU A 250 14.51 -4.48 1.28
C GLU A 250 13.32 -3.89 2.03
N TYR A 251 12.20 -4.62 2.12
CA TYR A 251 11.06 -4.19 2.95
C TYR A 251 11.44 -4.09 4.43
N GLN A 252 12.24 -5.02 4.94
CA GLN A 252 12.74 -4.95 6.31
C GLN A 252 13.53 -3.66 6.56
N LEU A 253 14.45 -3.33 5.65
CA LEU A 253 15.26 -2.12 5.75
C LEU A 253 14.39 -0.85 5.69
N MET A 254 13.35 -0.83 4.85
CA MET A 254 12.40 0.29 4.81
C MET A 254 11.63 0.47 6.11
N ILE A 255 11.15 -0.62 6.70
CA ILE A 255 10.46 -0.59 7.99
C ILE A 255 11.39 -0.07 9.08
N LEU A 256 12.63 -0.55 9.14
CA LEU A 256 13.62 -0.11 10.13
C LEU A 256 13.94 1.40 10.01
N GLU A 257 14.05 1.92 8.80
CA GLU A 257 14.28 3.36 8.60
C GLU A 257 13.06 4.19 9.03
N LEU A 258 11.84 3.73 8.72
CA LEU A 258 10.62 4.40 9.17
C LEU A 258 10.45 4.32 10.68
N GLU A 259 10.67 3.16 11.28
CA GLU A 259 10.68 2.95 12.73
C GLU A 259 11.57 3.96 13.42
N ARG A 260 12.83 4.06 12.98
CA ARG A 260 13.77 5.05 13.51
C ARG A 260 13.23 6.48 13.38
N SER A 261 12.63 6.84 12.25
CA SER A 261 12.09 8.18 12.05
C SER A 261 10.92 8.50 12.98
N ILE A 262 10.06 7.50 13.23
CA ILE A 262 8.86 7.62 14.06
C ILE A 262 9.22 7.71 15.54
N LEU A 263 10.17 6.91 16.01
CA LEU A 263 10.66 6.94 17.38
C LEU A 263 11.32 8.28 17.75
N LEU A 264 11.87 9.01 16.76
CA LEU A 264 12.43 10.34 16.99
C LEU A 264 11.34 11.43 17.01
N LYS A 265 10.39 11.39 16.06
CA LYS A 265 9.25 12.31 16.05
C LYS A 265 8.06 11.69 15.30
N PRO A 266 6.93 11.42 15.99
CA PRO A 266 5.75 10.87 15.33
C PRO A 266 5.17 11.92 14.36
N THR A 267 4.93 11.51 13.12
CA THR A 267 4.34 12.37 12.09
C THR A 267 3.25 11.62 11.34
N LEU A 268 2.08 12.22 11.13
CA LEU A 268 0.97 11.58 10.41
C LEU A 268 1.31 11.18 8.96
N VAL A 269 2.27 11.86 8.32
CA VAL A 269 2.80 11.49 7.00
C VAL A 269 3.46 10.11 7.04
N ALA A 270 4.13 9.75 8.14
CA ALA A 270 4.76 8.44 8.29
C ALA A 270 3.71 7.32 8.35
N VAL A 271 2.52 7.59 8.92
CA VAL A 271 1.39 6.63 8.96
C VAL A 271 0.91 6.29 7.54
N GLN A 272 0.86 7.27 6.64
CA GLN A 272 0.51 7.01 5.25
C GLN A 272 1.52 6.07 4.58
N SER A 273 2.82 6.33 4.76
CA SER A 273 3.89 5.47 4.24
C SER A 273 3.83 4.05 4.82
N LEU A 274 3.56 3.92 6.13
CA LEU A 274 3.39 2.61 6.79
C LEU A 274 2.21 1.83 6.22
N HIS A 275 1.07 2.47 5.97
CA HIS A 275 -0.09 1.80 5.36
C HIS A 275 0.18 1.34 3.92
N LEU A 276 0.94 2.12 3.15
CA LEU A 276 1.33 1.74 1.79
C LEU A 276 2.26 0.51 1.81
N ILE A 277 3.29 0.53 2.66
CA ILE A 277 4.20 -0.61 2.84
C ILE A 277 3.43 -1.85 3.34
N LEU A 278 2.54 -1.69 4.32
CA LEU A 278 1.69 -2.78 4.81
C LEU A 278 0.82 -3.37 3.68
N GLY A 279 0.29 -2.53 2.79
CA GLY A 279 -0.44 -2.96 1.61
C GLY A 279 0.43 -3.77 0.66
N ASP A 280 1.64 -3.30 0.38
CA ASP A 280 2.56 -3.94 -0.55
C ASP A 280 3.12 -5.27 -0.03
N ILE A 281 3.49 -5.34 1.25
CA ILE A 281 3.87 -6.60 1.91
C ILE A 281 2.71 -7.60 1.86
N ARG A 282 1.47 -7.14 2.07
CA ARG A 282 0.29 -8.02 1.99
C ARG A 282 0.10 -8.56 0.57
N LEU A 283 0.25 -7.72 -0.45
CA LEU A 283 0.17 -8.14 -1.85
C LEU A 283 1.25 -9.19 -2.17
N LEU A 284 2.49 -8.95 -1.73
CA LEU A 284 3.60 -9.89 -1.89
C LEU A 284 3.29 -11.22 -1.17
N HIS A 285 2.88 -11.17 0.10
CA HIS A 285 2.54 -12.36 0.88
C HIS A 285 1.42 -13.19 0.22
N MET A 286 0.37 -12.53 -0.30
CA MET A 286 -0.71 -13.20 -1.04
C MET A 286 -0.21 -13.84 -2.34
N ALA A 287 0.75 -13.22 -3.02
CA ALA A 287 1.33 -13.75 -4.25
C ALA A 287 2.27 -14.95 -4.00
N ILE A 288 2.98 -14.99 -2.86
CA ILE A 288 3.89 -16.10 -2.49
C ILE A 288 3.12 -17.34 -2.00
N LYS A 289 1.96 -17.18 -1.34
CA LYS A 289 1.21 -18.31 -0.76
C LYS A 289 0.89 -19.45 -1.76
N PRO A 290 0.49 -19.20 -3.02
CA PRO A 290 0.38 -20.23 -4.05
C PRO A 290 1.68 -20.98 -4.34
N LEU A 291 2.84 -20.31 -4.35
CA LEU A 291 4.15 -20.92 -4.59
C LEU A 291 4.46 -22.00 -3.55
N GLN A 292 4.24 -21.72 -2.25
CA GLN A 292 4.41 -22.69 -1.18
C GLN A 292 3.56 -23.95 -1.40
N ARG A 293 2.28 -23.78 -1.79
CA ARG A 293 1.37 -24.89 -2.07
C ARG A 293 1.83 -25.71 -3.27
N ILE A 294 2.37 -25.05 -4.29
CA ILE A 294 2.87 -25.69 -5.49
C ILE A 294 4.11 -26.53 -5.21
N ILE A 295 5.10 -25.98 -4.50
CA ILE A 295 6.32 -26.70 -4.14
C ILE A 295 5.96 -27.93 -3.28
N TYR A 296 5.07 -27.76 -2.31
CA TYR A 296 4.56 -28.88 -1.50
C TYR A 296 3.88 -29.97 -2.36
N ARG A 297 3.05 -29.57 -3.34
CA ARG A 297 2.37 -30.49 -4.25
C ARG A 297 3.36 -31.25 -5.14
N LEU A 298 4.34 -30.56 -5.72
CA LEU A 298 5.40 -31.18 -6.51
C LEU A 298 6.19 -32.19 -5.69
N ARG A 299 6.56 -31.84 -4.47
CA ARG A 299 7.36 -32.71 -3.61
C ARG A 299 6.61 -33.97 -3.17
N ARG A 300 5.33 -33.86 -2.80
CA ARG A 300 4.59 -34.98 -2.18
C ARG A 300 3.75 -35.79 -3.16
N TYR A 301 3.16 -35.14 -4.16
CA TYR A 301 2.09 -35.72 -4.98
C TYR A 301 2.44 -35.84 -6.47
N ASP A 302 3.67 -35.55 -6.90
CA ASP A 302 4.06 -35.62 -8.32
C ASP A 302 3.78 -37.00 -8.94
N ARG A 303 4.21 -38.09 -8.29
CA ARG A 303 3.96 -39.46 -8.78
C ARG A 303 2.46 -39.81 -8.83
N ASP A 304 1.70 -39.42 -7.81
CA ASP A 304 0.26 -39.75 -7.72
C ASP A 304 -0.57 -38.95 -8.73
N ARG A 305 -0.23 -37.66 -8.91
CA ARG A 305 -0.86 -36.78 -9.91
C ARG A 305 -0.55 -37.25 -11.32
N TYR A 306 0.69 -37.68 -11.58
CA TYR A 306 1.06 -38.25 -12.86
C TYR A 306 0.24 -39.50 -13.17
N LYS A 307 0.13 -40.46 -12.24
CA LYS A 307 -0.68 -41.67 -12.41
C LYS A 307 -2.14 -41.38 -12.74
N ALA A 308 -2.71 -40.32 -12.17
CA ALA A 308 -4.10 -39.93 -12.42
C ALA A 308 -4.33 -39.39 -13.84
N VAL A 309 -3.29 -38.85 -14.48
CA VAL A 309 -3.37 -38.24 -15.81
C VAL A 309 -2.85 -39.19 -16.89
N ALA A 310 -1.87 -40.04 -16.55
CA ALA A 310 -1.30 -41.03 -17.43
C ALA A 310 -2.39 -41.99 -17.95
N SER A 311 -2.25 -42.37 -19.23
CA SER A 311 -3.08 -43.43 -19.81
C SER A 311 -2.86 -44.72 -19.02
N ALA A 312 -3.92 -45.52 -18.85
CA ALA A 312 -3.83 -46.85 -18.22
C ALA A 312 -2.82 -47.81 -18.91
N ALA A 313 -2.30 -47.44 -20.08
CA ALA A 313 -1.26 -48.16 -20.80
C ALA A 313 0.19 -47.85 -20.35
N ASP A 314 0.44 -46.72 -19.69
CA ASP A 314 1.78 -46.34 -19.22
C ASP A 314 2.05 -46.89 -17.81
N ASN A 315 2.67 -48.07 -17.75
CA ASN A 315 3.10 -48.71 -16.50
C ASN A 315 4.34 -48.06 -15.86
N THR A 316 4.83 -46.94 -16.40
CA THR A 316 6.01 -46.25 -15.87
C THR A 316 5.62 -45.35 -14.69
N THR A 317 5.95 -45.76 -13.48
CA THR A 317 5.64 -45.08 -12.22
C THR A 317 6.50 -43.83 -11.93
N THR A 318 7.25 -43.33 -12.92
CA THR A 318 8.14 -42.18 -12.73
C THR A 318 7.35 -40.90 -12.91
N GLY A 319 7.33 -40.05 -11.88
CA GLY A 319 6.73 -38.72 -11.94
C GLY A 319 7.53 -37.77 -12.85
N PHE A 320 7.16 -36.49 -12.93
CA PHE A 320 7.94 -35.51 -13.71
C PHE A 320 9.22 -35.09 -12.99
N MET A 321 9.30 -35.27 -11.67
CA MET A 321 10.47 -34.92 -10.86
C MET A 321 11.37 -36.14 -10.62
N CYS A 322 12.69 -35.96 -10.78
CA CYS A 322 13.67 -36.97 -10.35
C CYS A 322 13.78 -37.03 -8.82
N GLU A 323 14.31 -38.13 -8.28
CA GLU A 323 14.35 -38.37 -6.82
C GLU A 323 15.25 -37.37 -6.10
N GLU A 324 16.36 -36.98 -6.72
CA GLU A 324 17.27 -35.94 -6.25
C GLU A 324 16.58 -34.57 -6.21
N THR A 325 15.80 -34.22 -7.24
CA THR A 325 15.07 -32.94 -7.30
C THR A 325 14.09 -32.81 -6.14
N ILE A 326 13.42 -33.91 -5.75
CA ILE A 326 12.47 -33.92 -4.63
C ILE A 326 13.16 -33.54 -3.31
N ILE A 327 14.43 -33.91 -3.13
CA ILE A 327 15.23 -33.55 -1.96
C ILE A 327 15.50 -32.03 -1.98
N TYR A 328 15.98 -31.49 -3.10
CA TYR A 328 16.30 -30.06 -3.22
C TYR A 328 15.06 -29.14 -3.18
N LEU A 329 13.88 -29.64 -3.57
CA LEU A 329 12.62 -28.91 -3.38
C LEU A 329 12.27 -28.67 -1.90
N SER A 330 12.84 -29.43 -0.96
CA SER A 330 12.65 -29.15 0.46
C SER A 330 13.29 -27.83 0.87
N ASP A 331 14.45 -27.51 0.32
CA ASP A 331 15.20 -26.29 0.65
C ASP A 331 14.42 -25.05 0.21
N ILE A 332 13.94 -25.03 -1.04
CA ILE A 332 13.06 -23.96 -1.55
C ILE A 332 11.79 -23.84 -0.70
N LEU A 333 11.18 -24.97 -0.29
CA LEU A 333 10.00 -24.92 0.57
C LEU A 333 10.29 -24.26 1.92
N ASP A 334 11.45 -24.53 2.49
CA ASP A 334 11.88 -23.96 3.77
C ASP A 334 12.24 -22.48 3.61
N HIS A 335 12.90 -22.08 2.52
CA HIS A 335 13.16 -20.67 2.18
C HIS A 335 11.86 -19.88 1.97
N VAL A 336 10.92 -20.40 1.18
CA VAL A 336 9.61 -19.76 0.97
C VAL A 336 8.83 -19.65 2.28
N ARG A 337 8.89 -20.68 3.15
CA ARG A 337 8.26 -20.62 4.48
C ARG A 337 8.91 -19.54 5.35
N PHE A 338 10.23 -19.46 5.35
CA PHE A 338 10.98 -18.44 6.08
C PHE A 338 10.58 -17.03 5.62
N ILE A 339 10.54 -16.79 4.31
CA ILE A 339 10.11 -15.51 3.73
C ILE A 339 8.69 -15.17 4.18
N MET A 340 7.74 -16.12 4.09
CA MET A 340 6.37 -15.86 4.55
C MET A 340 6.29 -15.47 6.03
N LEU A 341 7.02 -16.19 6.91
CA LEU A 341 7.10 -15.85 8.33
C LEU A 341 7.73 -14.48 8.57
N SER A 342 8.76 -14.14 7.80
CA SER A 342 9.40 -12.81 7.87
C SER A 342 8.43 -11.70 7.48
N LEU A 343 7.71 -11.86 6.35
CA LEU A 343 6.70 -10.89 5.92
C LEU A 343 5.55 -10.76 6.94
N ASP A 344 5.11 -11.86 7.57
CA ASP A 344 4.10 -11.81 8.64
C ASP A 344 4.57 -11.00 9.85
N SER A 345 5.83 -11.20 10.27
CA SER A 345 6.47 -10.42 11.33
C SER A 345 6.58 -8.94 10.96
N GLN A 346 7.04 -8.63 9.75
CA GLN A 346 7.13 -7.27 9.24
C GLN A 346 5.76 -6.57 9.19
N MET A 347 4.69 -7.27 8.79
CA MET A 347 3.33 -6.75 8.85
C MET A 347 2.86 -6.47 10.28
N ALA A 348 3.25 -7.30 11.25
CA ALA A 348 2.92 -7.08 12.67
C ALA A 348 3.63 -5.84 13.22
N ILE A 349 4.94 -5.72 13.01
CA ILE A 349 5.75 -4.55 13.43
C ILE A 349 5.20 -3.27 12.78
N THR A 350 4.88 -3.32 11.49
CA THR A 350 4.31 -2.15 10.78
C THR A 350 2.99 -1.70 11.40
N LYS A 351 2.12 -2.62 11.84
CA LYS A 351 0.87 -2.28 12.55
C LYS A 351 1.15 -1.67 13.92
N GLU A 352 2.09 -2.25 14.67
CA GLU A 352 2.50 -1.71 15.97
C GLU A 352 3.04 -0.29 15.85
N LEU A 353 3.82 0.01 14.81
CA LEU A 353 4.30 1.37 14.53
C LEU A 353 3.17 2.34 14.17
N ILE A 354 2.14 1.88 13.44
CA ILE A 354 0.95 2.69 13.16
C ILE A 354 0.26 3.05 14.48
N ASP A 355 0.00 2.06 15.33
CA ASP A 355 -0.68 2.25 16.62
C ASP A 355 0.15 3.13 17.57
N TYR A 356 1.47 2.90 17.65
CA TYR A 356 2.40 3.74 18.40
C TYR A 356 2.35 5.19 17.94
N THR A 357 2.37 5.44 16.62
CA THR A 357 2.32 6.81 16.07
C THR A 357 1.03 7.53 16.46
N PHE A 358 -0.12 6.85 16.41
CA PHE A 358 -1.40 7.42 16.84
C PHE A 358 -1.46 7.70 18.35
N ASN A 359 -0.93 6.78 19.16
CA ASN A 359 -0.89 6.93 20.61
C ASN A 359 0.02 8.09 21.03
N MET A 360 1.20 8.21 20.41
CA MET A 360 2.14 9.30 20.71
C MET A 360 1.60 10.65 20.25
N THR A 361 0.97 10.73 19.06
CA THR A 361 0.31 11.97 18.61
C THR A 361 -0.81 12.39 19.58
N SER A 362 -1.53 11.43 20.14
CA SER A 362 -2.56 11.68 21.15
C SER A 362 -1.96 12.17 22.48
N TYR A 363 -0.78 11.68 22.85
CA TYR A 363 -0.05 12.12 24.03
C TYR A 363 0.33 13.61 23.92
N ASP A 364 0.94 14.02 22.81
CA ASP A 364 1.32 15.43 22.57
C ASP A 364 0.10 16.37 22.58
N SER A 365 -1.07 15.90 22.13
CA SER A 365 -2.32 16.67 22.16
C SER A 365 -2.83 16.93 23.60
N ARG A 366 -2.51 16.06 24.56
CA ARG A 366 -2.93 16.24 25.96
C ARG A 366 -2.33 17.51 26.55
N ASP A 367 -1.09 17.84 26.21
CA ASP A 367 -0.43 19.05 26.70
C ASP A 367 -1.07 20.31 26.15
N VAL A 368 -1.44 20.32 24.88
CA VAL A 368 -2.16 21.45 24.26
C VAL A 368 -3.51 21.66 24.95
N MET A 369 -4.29 20.59 25.16
CA MET A 369 -5.56 20.67 25.87
C MET A 369 -5.38 21.14 27.31
N ARG A 370 -4.35 20.66 28.00
CA ARG A 370 -4.02 21.06 29.38
C ARG A 370 -3.69 22.54 29.46
N ILE A 371 -2.88 23.08 28.55
CA ILE A 371 -2.55 24.51 28.50
C ILE A 371 -3.81 25.34 28.24
N LEU A 372 -4.63 24.94 27.26
CA LEU A 372 -5.89 25.64 26.96
C LEU A 372 -6.84 25.65 28.15
N LEU A 373 -6.95 24.52 28.87
CA LEU A 373 -7.78 24.41 30.06
C LEU A 373 -7.28 25.30 31.20
N ILE A 374 -5.97 25.34 31.46
CA ILE A 374 -5.38 26.23 32.47
C ILE A 374 -5.69 27.69 32.15
N VAL A 375 -5.49 28.11 30.90
CA VAL A 375 -5.83 29.47 30.44
C VAL A 375 -7.32 29.74 30.66
N THR A 376 -8.20 28.82 30.26
CA THR A 376 -9.65 28.96 30.41
C THR A 376 -10.07 29.09 31.87
N VAL A 377 -9.52 28.26 32.77
CA VAL A 377 -9.83 28.29 34.21
C VAL A 377 -9.44 29.61 34.86
N ILE A 378 -8.37 30.26 34.39
CA ILE A 378 -7.94 31.58 34.91
C ILE A 378 -8.80 32.71 34.32
N PHE A 379 -9.03 32.71 33.00
CA PHE A 379 -9.67 33.83 32.31
C PHE A 379 -11.20 33.83 32.42
N LEU A 380 -11.87 32.68 32.42
CA LEU A 380 -13.34 32.60 32.46
C LEU A 380 -13.95 33.29 33.70
N PRO A 381 -13.50 33.03 34.94
CA PRO A 381 -14.01 33.73 36.12
C PRO A 381 -13.61 35.21 36.14
N LEU A 382 -12.42 35.57 35.64
CA LEU A 382 -11.98 36.96 35.59
C LEU A 382 -12.81 37.78 34.58
N MET A 383 -13.10 37.18 33.42
CA MET A 383 -14.01 37.75 32.43
C MET A 383 -15.42 37.87 32.98
N PHE A 384 -15.90 36.89 33.75
CA PHE A 384 -17.21 37.00 34.40
C PHE A 384 -17.29 38.20 35.34
N ILE A 385 -16.27 38.41 36.19
CA ILE A 385 -16.21 39.57 37.09
C ILE A 385 -16.18 40.87 36.29
N ALA A 386 -15.32 40.97 35.27
CA ALA A 386 -15.23 42.14 34.41
C ALA A 386 -16.56 42.42 33.69
N GLN A 387 -17.22 41.37 33.18
CA GLN A 387 -18.51 41.47 32.50
C GLN A 387 -19.62 41.92 33.45
N TYR A 388 -19.68 41.36 34.67
CA TYR A 388 -20.67 41.69 35.69
C TYR A 388 -20.59 43.17 36.09
N PHE A 389 -19.37 43.68 36.34
CA PHE A 389 -19.17 45.10 36.65
C PHE A 389 -19.21 46.01 35.41
N GLY A 390 -19.12 45.46 34.21
CA GLY A 390 -19.28 46.17 32.94
C GLY A 390 -20.73 46.28 32.44
N MET A 391 -21.72 45.79 33.19
CA MET A 391 -23.13 45.88 32.81
C MET A 391 -23.68 47.29 33.08
N ASN A 392 -24.33 47.90 32.07
CA ASN A 392 -24.91 49.24 32.17
C ASN A 392 -26.31 49.21 32.85
N PHE A 393 -26.38 48.94 34.15
CA PHE A 393 -27.64 49.02 34.92
C PHE A 393 -27.65 50.22 35.88
N GLU A 394 -28.76 50.96 35.94
CA GLU A 394 -28.91 52.20 36.74
C GLU A 394 -28.95 51.99 38.27
N PRO A 395 -29.71 51.03 38.85
CA PRO A 395 -29.64 50.77 40.28
C PRO A 395 -28.59 49.69 40.59
N MET A 396 -27.30 50.08 40.63
CA MET A 396 -26.24 49.26 41.23
C MET A 396 -25.84 49.82 42.60
N PRO A 397 -26.47 49.40 43.72
CA PRO A 397 -26.15 49.89 45.06
C PRO A 397 -24.68 49.64 45.47
N SER A 398 -24.01 48.66 44.84
CA SER A 398 -22.60 48.34 45.06
C SER A 398 -21.62 49.33 44.40
N VAL A 399 -22.01 50.03 43.32
CA VAL A 399 -21.12 50.95 42.57
C VAL A 399 -21.40 52.41 42.93
N ASN A 400 -22.66 52.77 43.20
CA ASN A 400 -23.03 54.16 43.47
C ASN A 400 -22.43 54.75 44.76
N ASN A 401 -22.04 53.91 45.74
CA ASN A 401 -21.48 54.35 47.02
C ASN A 401 -19.97 54.06 47.18
N TYR A 402 -19.38 53.25 46.29
CA TYR A 402 -17.98 52.83 46.37
C TYR A 402 -17.33 52.97 45.00
N SER A 403 -16.30 53.83 44.92
CA SER A 403 -15.44 53.99 43.74
C SER A 403 -14.77 52.66 43.35
N GLU A 404 -14.08 52.64 42.20
CA GLU A 404 -13.37 51.52 41.52
C GLU A 404 -12.63 50.54 42.44
N ALA A 405 -12.32 50.95 43.67
CA ALA A 405 -11.83 50.13 44.77
C ALA A 405 -12.65 48.86 45.08
N LEU A 406 -13.98 48.86 44.90
CA LEU A 406 -14.79 47.65 45.17
C LEU A 406 -14.49 46.52 44.17
N TYR A 407 -14.28 46.86 42.90
CA TYR A 407 -13.86 45.91 41.87
C TYR A 407 -12.53 45.25 42.26
N TRP A 408 -11.52 46.04 42.63
CA TRP A 408 -10.19 45.52 43.01
C TRP A 408 -10.22 44.68 44.30
N LYS A 409 -11.10 45.02 45.26
CA LYS A 409 -11.31 44.22 46.48
C LYS A 409 -11.90 42.84 46.20
N VAL A 410 -12.67 42.65 45.13
CA VAL A 410 -13.25 41.35 44.74
C VAL A 410 -12.35 40.61 43.75
N ALA A 411 -11.79 41.33 42.77
CA ALA A 411 -10.93 40.74 41.74
C ALA A 411 -9.60 40.23 42.31
N SER A 412 -8.96 40.96 43.24
CA SER A 412 -7.65 40.57 43.78
C SER A 412 -7.67 39.26 44.56
N PRO A 413 -8.62 38.99 45.48
CA PRO A 413 -8.70 37.70 46.17
C PRO A 413 -9.03 36.55 45.23
N VAL A 414 -9.94 36.75 44.27
CA VAL A 414 -10.31 35.72 43.29
C VAL A 414 -9.11 35.36 42.41
N LEU A 415 -8.38 36.37 41.92
CA LEU A 415 -7.16 36.16 41.14
C LEU A 415 -6.11 35.42 41.97
N PHE A 416 -5.93 35.79 43.23
CA PHE A 416 -4.96 35.16 44.13
C PHE A 416 -5.31 33.68 44.40
N VAL A 417 -6.59 33.36 44.63
CA VAL A 417 -7.05 31.98 44.83
C VAL A 417 -6.90 31.14 43.56
N LEU A 418 -7.23 31.70 42.39
CA LEU A 418 -7.03 31.01 41.10
C LEU A 418 -5.54 30.79 40.80
N LEU A 419 -4.69 31.77 41.10
CA LEU A 419 -3.23 31.62 40.98
C LEU A 419 -2.70 30.55 41.92
N LEU A 420 -3.11 30.55 43.20
CA LEU A 420 -2.72 29.51 44.15
C LEU A 420 -3.24 28.13 43.75
N GLY A 421 -4.46 28.03 43.23
CA GLY A 421 -5.01 26.78 42.71
C GLY A 421 -4.24 26.26 41.50
N ALA A 422 -3.92 27.14 40.55
CA ALA A 422 -3.11 26.81 39.38
C ALA A 422 -1.66 26.47 39.75
N LEU A 423 -1.09 27.17 40.73
CA LEU A 423 0.26 26.92 41.24
C LEU A 423 0.31 25.58 42.00
N ARG A 424 -0.70 25.28 42.83
CA ARG A 424 -0.84 23.98 43.50
C ARG A 424 -0.95 22.86 42.48
N HIS A 425 -1.78 23.02 41.46
CA HIS A 425 -1.89 22.02 40.39
C HIS A 425 -0.58 21.86 39.61
N ARG A 426 0.18 22.94 39.36
CA ARG A 426 1.51 22.88 38.74
C ARG A 426 2.52 22.15 39.63
N ILE A 427 2.54 22.45 40.93
CA ILE A 427 3.48 21.87 41.90
C ILE A 427 3.16 20.39 42.15
N CYS A 428 1.89 20.02 42.31
CA CYS A 428 1.50 18.62 42.48
C CYS A 428 1.88 17.78 41.24
N ASN A 429 1.62 18.27 40.03
CA ASN A 429 2.03 17.52 38.83
C ASN A 429 3.55 17.53 38.60
N PHE A 430 4.29 18.53 39.07
CA PHE A 430 5.76 18.53 38.96
C PHE A 430 6.43 17.57 39.96
N PHE A 431 5.79 17.27 41.09
CA PHE A 431 6.36 16.40 42.13
C PHE A 431 5.84 14.95 42.13
N PHE A 432 4.69 14.68 41.51
CA PHE A 432 4.02 13.37 41.59
C PHE A 432 3.84 12.65 40.23
N GLU A 433 4.48 13.13 39.17
CA GLU A 433 4.34 12.56 37.81
C GLU A 433 5.68 11.96 37.28
N ASP A 434 6.70 11.83 38.15
CA ASP A 434 8.00 11.17 37.89
C ASP A 434 8.11 9.73 38.48
N ASP A 435 7.03 9.17 39.04
CA ASP A 435 6.88 7.75 39.41
C ASP A 435 5.75 7.11 38.58
#